data_AF-A0A2M9WPK7-F1
#
_entry.id   AF-A0A2M9WPK7-F1
#
_cell.length_a   1.000
_cell.length_b   1.000
_cell.length_c   1.000
_cell.angle_alpha   90.00
_cell.angle_beta   90.00
_cell.angle_gamma   90.00
#
_symmetry.space_group_name_H-M   'P 1'
#
loop_
_entity.id
_entity.type
_entity.pdbx_description
1 polymer ?
#
loop_
_entity_poly.entity_id
_entity_poly.type
_entity_poly.pdbx_seq_one_letter_code
_entity_poly.pdbx_strand_id
1 'polypeptide(L)'
;MGEKLTTKQRKFADEYIKSGNATQAYKLAYSTKNMSPTSINSEATKTLRKPIVKTYIDSRLKELSNSKILSAQEVLEYLSRVVAGKETEYVATSKGVFPDVPVSAKDRISAAKELLKRYPTTDPMEKQKLKKLTADARISEARANVAERLGSEGDDKLDELMNKLISESDKK
;
A
#
# COMPACT_ATOMS: atom_id res chain seq x y z
N MET A 1 -31.33 -26.04 -14.98
CA MET A 1 -31.27 -24.57 -14.82
C MET A 1 -30.85 -24.27 -13.39
N GLY A 2 -29.73 -23.58 -13.17
CA GLY A 2 -29.30 -23.23 -11.81
C GLY A 2 -30.30 -22.29 -11.15
N GLU A 3 -30.58 -22.49 -9.85
CA GLU A 3 -31.38 -21.54 -9.07
C GLU A 3 -30.78 -20.13 -9.18
N LYS A 4 -31.62 -19.10 -9.32
CA LYS A 4 -31.21 -17.70 -9.42
C LYS A 4 -31.48 -16.97 -8.11
N LEU A 5 -30.55 -16.12 -7.67
CA LEU A 5 -30.65 -15.41 -6.40
C LEU A 5 -31.84 -14.44 -6.42
N THR A 6 -32.77 -14.62 -5.48
CA THR A 6 -33.94 -13.74 -5.37
C THR A 6 -33.57 -12.38 -4.76
N THR A 7 -34.40 -11.36 -4.99
CA THR A 7 -34.20 -10.01 -4.41
C THR A 7 -34.11 -10.02 -2.89
N LYS A 8 -34.92 -10.86 -2.21
CA LYS A 8 -34.89 -11.00 -0.74
C LYS A 8 -33.60 -11.66 -0.25
N GLN A 9 -33.15 -12.72 -0.92
CA GLN A 9 -31.89 -13.39 -0.59
C GLN A 9 -30.68 -12.48 -0.82
N ARG A 10 -30.70 -11.66 -1.89
CA ARG A 10 -29.69 -10.64 -2.13
C ARG A 10 -29.65 -9.62 -0.99
N LYS A 11 -30.80 -9.05 -0.64
CA LYS A 11 -30.91 -8.09 0.48
C LYS A 11 -30.42 -8.70 1.79
N PHE A 12 -30.79 -9.95 2.07
CA PHE A 12 -30.30 -10.70 3.23
C PHE A 12 -28.77 -10.79 3.23
N ALA A 13 -28.18 -11.23 2.11
CA ALA A 13 -26.74 -11.38 2.00
C ALA A 13 -26.01 -10.03 2.16
N ASP A 14 -26.51 -8.96 1.54
CA ASP A 14 -25.91 -7.63 1.64
C ASP A 14 -25.95 -7.10 3.09
N GLU A 15 -27.06 -7.26 3.81
CA GLU A 15 -27.16 -6.87 5.23
C GLU A 15 -26.32 -7.77 6.15
N TYR A 16 -26.18 -9.05 5.80
CA TYR A 16 -25.29 -9.96 6.53
C TYR A 16 -23.82 -9.57 6.38
N ILE A 17 -23.38 -9.21 5.16
CA ILE A 17 -22.01 -8.73 4.91
C ILE A 17 -21.70 -7.47 5.74
N LYS A 18 -22.68 -6.56 5.90
CA LYS A 18 -22.50 -5.33 6.70
C LYS A 18 -22.42 -5.60 8.20
N SER A 19 -23.29 -6.47 8.71
CA SER A 19 -23.53 -6.63 10.16
C SER A 19 -22.89 -7.85 10.79
N GLY A 20 -22.52 -8.86 10.01
CA GLY A 20 -22.12 -10.18 10.49
C GLY A 20 -23.22 -10.98 11.20
N ASN A 21 -24.44 -10.44 11.28
CA ASN A 21 -25.54 -11.00 12.09
C ASN A 21 -26.68 -11.50 11.20
N ALA A 22 -26.80 -12.83 11.09
CA ALA A 22 -27.80 -13.46 10.24
C ALA A 22 -29.24 -13.13 10.68
N THR A 23 -29.51 -13.09 11.98
CA THR A 23 -30.85 -12.80 12.51
C THR A 23 -31.29 -11.39 12.16
N GLN A 24 -30.40 -10.39 12.30
CA GLN A 24 -30.71 -9.01 11.92
C GLN A 24 -30.85 -8.86 10.41
N ALA A 25 -29.95 -9.47 9.63
CA ALA A 25 -30.05 -9.47 8.17
C ALA A 25 -31.39 -10.06 7.68
N TYR A 26 -31.87 -11.13 8.33
CA TYR A 26 -33.15 -11.76 7.99
C TYR A 26 -34.35 -10.85 8.29
N LYS A 27 -34.35 -10.16 9.44
CA LYS A 27 -35.40 -9.19 9.80
C LYS A 27 -35.49 -8.03 8.81
N LEU A 28 -34.36 -7.60 8.25
CA LEU A 28 -34.31 -6.51 7.26
C LEU A 28 -34.73 -6.97 5.86
N ALA A 29 -34.53 -8.26 5.54
CA ALA A 29 -34.78 -8.82 4.21
C ALA A 29 -36.17 -9.46 4.03
N TYR A 30 -36.76 -9.99 5.10
CA TYR A 30 -38.01 -10.75 5.07
C TYR A 30 -39.06 -10.14 6.01
N SER A 31 -40.34 -10.42 5.74
CA SER A 31 -41.42 -10.05 6.66
C SER A 31 -41.40 -11.01 7.85
N THR A 32 -41.09 -10.49 9.04
CA THR A 32 -41.00 -11.28 10.28
C THR A 32 -42.07 -10.91 11.32
N LYS A 33 -43.06 -10.08 10.96
CA LYS A 33 -44.04 -9.50 11.90
C LYS A 33 -44.77 -10.54 12.76
N ASN A 34 -45.06 -11.72 12.18
CA ASN A 34 -45.80 -12.80 12.84
C ASN A 34 -44.89 -14.00 13.20
N MET A 35 -43.56 -13.83 13.18
CA MET A 35 -42.62 -14.90 13.48
C MET A 35 -42.07 -14.77 14.89
N SER A 36 -41.94 -15.90 15.59
CA SER A 36 -41.23 -15.93 16.87
C SER A 36 -39.73 -15.65 16.67
N PRO A 37 -39.00 -15.12 17.68
CA PRO A 37 -37.55 -14.94 17.62
C PRO A 37 -36.78 -16.22 17.24
N THR A 38 -37.20 -17.37 17.78
CA THR A 38 -36.60 -18.68 17.49
C THR A 38 -36.79 -19.06 16.03
N SER A 39 -37.99 -18.86 15.47
CA SER A 39 -38.28 -19.12 14.06
C SER A 39 -37.43 -18.23 13.14
N ILE A 40 -37.29 -16.94 13.48
CA ILE A 40 -36.46 -16.00 12.70
C ILE A 40 -34.99 -16.46 12.66
N ASN A 41 -34.43 -16.85 13.80
CA ASN A 41 -33.04 -17.33 13.87
C ASN A 41 -32.85 -18.62 13.05
N SER A 42 -33.77 -19.57 13.18
CA SER A 42 -33.74 -20.81 12.41
C SER A 42 -33.75 -20.55 10.90
N GLU A 43 -34.68 -19.71 10.42
CA GLU A 43 -34.79 -19.36 9.00
C GLU A 43 -33.60 -18.53 8.50
N ALA A 44 -33.06 -17.64 9.33
CA ALA A 44 -31.84 -16.91 9.03
C ALA A 44 -30.65 -17.86 8.79
N THR A 45 -30.48 -18.85 9.68
CA THR A 45 -29.42 -19.85 9.57
C THR A 45 -29.60 -20.75 8.36
N LYS A 46 -30.84 -21.18 8.07
CA LYS A 46 -31.15 -21.95 6.85
C LYS A 46 -30.85 -21.14 5.60
N THR A 47 -31.23 -19.86 5.57
CA THR A 47 -31.01 -18.96 4.42
C THR A 47 -29.51 -18.75 4.18
N LEU A 48 -28.73 -18.56 5.25
CA LEU A 48 -27.28 -18.43 5.16
C LEU A 48 -26.60 -19.69 4.60
N ARG A 49 -27.12 -20.88 4.94
CA ARG A 49 -26.59 -22.17 4.47
C ARG A 49 -26.97 -22.50 3.02
N LYS A 50 -27.90 -21.77 2.40
CA LYS A 50 -28.27 -22.02 1.00
C LYS A 50 -27.05 -21.80 0.10
N PRO A 51 -26.68 -22.78 -0.76
CA PRO A 51 -25.47 -22.67 -1.59
C PRO A 51 -25.40 -21.37 -2.38
N ILE A 52 -26.51 -20.97 -3.00
CA ILE A 52 -26.59 -19.74 -3.79
C ILE A 52 -26.34 -18.45 -2.99
N VAL A 53 -26.79 -18.41 -1.73
CA VAL A 53 -26.59 -17.26 -0.84
C VAL A 53 -25.14 -17.23 -0.40
N LYS A 54 -24.56 -18.38 -0.04
CA LYS A 54 -23.16 -18.51 0.34
C LYS A 54 -22.23 -18.09 -0.81
N THR A 55 -22.45 -18.60 -2.02
CA THR A 55 -21.66 -18.23 -3.20
C THR A 55 -21.71 -16.73 -3.48
N TYR A 56 -22.88 -16.10 -3.32
CA TYR A 56 -23.00 -14.64 -3.49
C TYR A 56 -22.27 -13.86 -2.37
N ILE A 57 -22.35 -14.32 -1.12
CA ILE A 57 -21.60 -13.70 -0.02
C ILE A 57 -20.09 -13.80 -0.28
N ASP A 58 -19.60 -14.99 -0.63
CA ASP A 58 -18.19 -15.24 -0.91
C ASP A 58 -17.69 -14.38 -2.08
N SER A 59 -18.47 -14.26 -3.16
CA SER A 59 -18.11 -13.41 -4.30
C SER A 59 -18.03 -11.94 -3.92
N ARG A 60 -19.01 -11.43 -3.17
CA ARG A 60 -19.04 -10.02 -2.71
C ARG A 60 -17.94 -9.71 -1.72
N LEU A 61 -17.62 -10.62 -0.80
CA LEU A 61 -16.49 -10.46 0.12
C LEU A 61 -15.16 -10.45 -0.65
N LYS A 62 -15.00 -11.30 -1.67
CA LYS A 62 -13.83 -11.29 -2.54
C LYS A 62 -13.70 -10.00 -3.35
N GLU A 63 -14.82 -9.49 -3.88
CA GLU A 63 -14.84 -8.17 -4.54
C GLU A 63 -14.45 -7.05 -3.57
N LEU A 64 -15.00 -7.06 -2.35
CA LEU A 64 -14.69 -6.07 -1.31
C LEU A 64 -13.24 -6.16 -0.81
N SER A 65 -12.67 -7.37 -0.73
CA SER A 65 -11.25 -7.54 -0.36
C SER A 65 -10.35 -7.03 -1.48
N ASN A 66 -10.68 -7.34 -2.74
CA ASN A 66 -9.92 -6.87 -3.89
C ASN A 66 -10.06 -5.35 -4.08
N SER A 67 -11.21 -4.75 -3.77
CA SER A 67 -11.40 -3.30 -3.92
C SER A 67 -10.71 -2.47 -2.84
N LYS A 68 -10.34 -3.08 -1.70
CA LYS A 68 -9.72 -2.38 -0.56
C LYS A 68 -8.20 -2.57 -0.49
N ILE A 69 -7.66 -3.58 -1.16
CA ILE A 69 -6.24 -3.92 -1.11
C ILE A 69 -5.67 -3.75 -2.52
N LEU A 70 -4.59 -2.98 -2.63
CA LEU A 70 -3.81 -2.92 -3.85
C LEU A 70 -3.34 -4.33 -4.22
N SER A 71 -3.68 -4.78 -5.42
CA SER A 71 -3.15 -6.01 -5.99
C SER A 71 -1.63 -5.92 -6.13
N ALA A 72 -0.95 -7.06 -6.21
CA ALA A 72 0.50 -7.09 -6.44
C ALA A 72 0.90 -6.31 -7.70
N GLN A 73 0.09 -6.33 -8.75
CA GLN A 73 0.31 -5.55 -9.97
C GLN A 73 0.24 -4.04 -9.70
N GLU A 74 -0.81 -3.57 -9.02
CA GLU A 74 -0.96 -2.15 -8.70
C GLU A 74 0.16 -1.63 -7.78
N VAL A 75 0.65 -2.46 -6.85
CA VAL A 75 1.82 -2.13 -6.03
C VAL A 75 3.07 -1.96 -6.90
N LEU A 76 3.32 -2.89 -7.85
CA LEU A 76 4.47 -2.81 -8.74
C LEU A 76 4.40 -1.60 -9.69
N GLU A 77 3.21 -1.29 -10.22
CA GLU A 77 2.98 -0.10 -11.03
C GLU A 77 3.23 1.19 -10.23
N TYR A 78 2.76 1.25 -8.99
CA TYR A 78 3.04 2.37 -8.09
C TYR A 78 4.55 2.54 -7.83
N LEU A 79 5.24 1.47 -7.41
CA LEU A 79 6.70 1.52 -7.18
C LEU A 79 7.46 1.94 -8.44
N SER A 80 7.02 1.50 -9.62
CA SER A 80 7.65 1.88 -10.89
C SER A 80 7.48 3.37 -11.19
N ARG A 81 6.31 3.96 -10.89
CA ARG A 81 6.10 5.41 -11.02
C ARG A 81 6.98 6.22 -10.05
N VAL A 82 7.13 5.73 -8.82
CA VAL A 82 8.04 6.33 -7.82
C VAL A 82 9.47 6.33 -8.34
N VAL A 83 9.97 5.20 -8.83
CA VAL A 83 11.33 5.10 -9.41
C VAL A 83 11.51 6.02 -10.61
N ALA A 84 10.49 6.14 -11.46
CA ALA A 84 10.48 7.04 -12.61
C ALA A 84 10.35 8.53 -12.26
N GLY A 85 10.22 8.89 -10.98
CA GLY A 85 10.08 10.27 -10.52
C GLY A 85 8.74 10.91 -10.91
N LYS A 86 7.69 10.11 -11.10
CA LYS A 86 6.35 10.58 -11.51
C LYS A 86 5.42 10.88 -10.32
N GLU A 87 5.81 10.50 -9.11
CA GLU A 87 5.06 10.77 -7.89
C GLU A 87 5.62 11.97 -7.14
N THR A 88 4.74 12.70 -6.46
CA THR A 88 5.06 13.83 -5.60
C THR A 88 4.51 13.60 -4.18
N GLU A 89 5.06 14.34 -3.22
CA GLU A 89 4.71 14.29 -1.81
C GLU A 89 4.58 15.69 -1.22
N TYR A 90 3.94 15.76 -0.05
CA TYR A 90 3.89 16.98 0.75
C TYR A 90 5.07 16.98 1.71
N VAL A 91 5.85 18.06 1.71
CA VAL A 91 6.98 18.23 2.64
C VAL A 91 6.69 19.38 3.59
N ALA A 92 6.68 19.07 4.89
CA ALA A 92 6.55 20.06 5.94
C ALA A 92 7.94 20.49 6.43
N THR A 93 8.19 21.80 6.46
CA THR A 93 9.43 22.41 6.95
C THR A 93 9.11 23.54 7.93
N SER A 94 10.14 24.11 8.57
CA SER A 94 10.00 25.33 9.39
C SER A 94 9.45 26.54 8.62
N LYS A 95 9.51 26.52 7.28
CA LYS A 95 9.03 27.59 6.40
C LYS A 95 7.61 27.35 5.87
N GLY A 96 6.99 26.21 6.17
CA GLY A 96 5.63 25.86 5.75
C GLY A 96 5.50 24.46 5.16
N VAL A 97 4.31 24.16 4.65
CA VAL A 97 3.97 22.91 3.96
C VAL A 97 4.01 23.14 2.46
N PHE A 98 4.85 22.38 1.77
CA PHE A 98 5.03 22.45 0.33
C PHE A 98 4.36 21.26 -0.35
N PRO A 99 3.31 21.47 -1.17
CA PRO A 99 2.75 20.43 -2.01
C PRO A 99 3.66 20.12 -3.21
N ASP A 100 3.41 18.98 -3.86
CA ASP A 100 3.99 18.62 -5.15
C ASP A 100 5.52 18.53 -5.20
N VAL A 101 6.16 18.26 -4.08
CA VAL A 101 7.61 18.03 -4.02
C VAL A 101 7.91 16.64 -4.61
N PRO A 102 8.85 16.48 -5.55
CA PRO A 102 9.20 15.16 -6.06
C PRO A 102 9.66 14.23 -4.95
N VAL A 103 9.16 12.99 -4.95
CA VAL A 103 9.53 11.98 -3.93
C VAL A 103 11.04 11.90 -3.77
N SER A 104 11.52 11.90 -2.52
CA SER A 104 12.94 11.94 -2.20
C SER A 104 13.78 10.85 -2.91
N ALA A 105 15.07 11.15 -3.19
CA ALA A 105 15.96 10.19 -3.81
C ALA A 105 16.08 8.87 -3.01
N LYS A 106 16.02 8.96 -1.68
CA LYS A 106 16.05 7.83 -0.75
C LYS A 106 14.85 6.91 -0.93
N ASP A 107 13.65 7.47 -1.07
CA ASP A 107 12.43 6.69 -1.23
C ASP A 107 12.34 6.08 -2.63
N ARG A 108 12.79 6.80 -3.67
CA ARG A 108 12.95 6.23 -5.02
C ARG A 108 13.92 5.04 -5.03
N ILE A 109 15.02 5.15 -4.30
CA ILE A 109 16.00 4.05 -4.18
C ILE A 109 15.42 2.87 -3.39
N SER A 110 14.64 3.13 -2.34
CA SER A 110 13.96 2.09 -1.59
C SER A 110 12.95 1.35 -2.47
N ALA A 111 12.14 2.08 -3.26
CA ALA A 111 11.22 1.49 -4.23
C ALA A 111 11.96 0.64 -5.28
N ALA A 112 13.09 1.11 -5.82
CA ALA A 112 13.91 0.36 -6.76
C ALA A 112 14.44 -0.95 -6.15
N LYS A 113 14.85 -0.93 -4.88
CA LYS A 113 15.30 -2.16 -4.18
C LYS A 113 14.18 -3.17 -4.03
N GLU A 114 12.97 -2.75 -3.66
CA GLU A 114 11.83 -3.67 -3.52
C GLU A 114 11.47 -4.31 -4.86
N LEU A 115 11.50 -3.55 -5.96
CA LEU A 115 11.34 -4.10 -7.31
C LEU A 115 12.42 -5.15 -7.64
N LEU A 116 13.68 -4.86 -7.34
CA LEU A 116 14.81 -5.76 -7.61
C LEU A 116 14.84 -7.01 -6.71
N LYS A 117 14.27 -6.97 -5.50
CA LYS A 117 14.09 -8.19 -4.70
C LYS A 117 13.13 -9.17 -5.38
N ARG A 118 12.10 -8.64 -6.07
CA ARG A 118 11.12 -9.45 -6.78
C ARG A 118 11.61 -9.89 -8.16
N TYR A 119 12.32 -9.01 -8.85
CA TYR A 119 12.92 -9.23 -10.17
C TYR A 119 14.44 -9.02 -10.08
N PRO A 120 15.17 -10.01 -9.52
CA PRO A 120 16.61 -9.88 -9.35
C PRO A 120 17.31 -9.77 -10.70
N THR A 121 18.12 -8.74 -10.86
CA THR A 121 19.05 -8.62 -11.98
C THR A 121 20.15 -9.67 -11.82
N THR A 122 20.39 -10.46 -12.86
CA THR A 122 21.47 -11.46 -12.88
C THR A 122 22.84 -10.85 -13.16
N ASP A 123 22.91 -9.60 -13.63
CA ASP A 123 24.14 -8.91 -13.98
C ASP A 123 24.86 -8.33 -12.73
N PRO A 124 26.11 -8.78 -12.43
CA PRO A 124 26.94 -8.24 -11.36
C PRO A 124 27.18 -6.72 -11.44
N MET A 125 27.26 -6.16 -12.65
CA MET A 125 27.54 -4.73 -12.87
C MET A 125 26.36 -3.85 -12.47
N GLU A 126 25.13 -4.27 -12.76
CA GLU A 126 23.91 -3.56 -12.35
C GLU A 126 23.78 -3.54 -10.82
N LYS A 127 24.12 -4.65 -10.17
CA LYS A 127 24.16 -4.75 -8.70
C LYS A 127 25.16 -3.78 -8.06
N GLN A 128 26.33 -3.60 -8.68
CA GLN A 128 27.35 -2.65 -8.21
C GLN A 128 26.91 -1.20 -8.42
N LYS A 129 26.33 -0.87 -9.58
CA LYS A 129 25.75 0.46 -9.87
C LYS A 129 24.66 0.82 -8.85
N LEU A 130 23.79 -0.12 -8.51
CA LEU A 130 22.74 0.10 -7.51
C LEU A 130 23.33 0.41 -6.13
N LYS A 131 24.35 -0.35 -5.69
CA LYS A 131 25.03 -0.07 -4.42
C LYS A 131 25.64 1.34 -4.42
N LYS A 132 26.29 1.75 -5.51
CA LYS A 132 26.84 3.10 -5.64
C LYS A 132 25.75 4.17 -5.53
N LEU A 133 24.67 4.06 -6.31
CA LEU A 133 23.52 4.98 -6.23
C LEU A 133 22.94 5.09 -4.82
N THR A 134 22.89 3.98 -4.09
CA THR A 134 22.41 3.98 -2.69
C THR A 134 23.34 4.69 -1.72
N ALA A 135 24.64 4.61 -1.95
CA ALA A 135 25.63 5.33 -1.15
C ALA A 135 25.60 6.82 -1.46
N ASP A 136 25.58 7.17 -2.75
CA ASP A 136 25.54 8.56 -3.23
C ASP A 136 24.31 9.30 -2.70
N ALA A 137 23.13 8.66 -2.71
CA ALA A 137 21.92 9.28 -2.15
C ALA A 137 21.98 9.47 -0.63
N ARG A 138 22.59 8.54 0.11
CA ARG A 138 22.81 8.71 1.56
C ARG A 138 23.78 9.83 1.86
N ILE A 139 24.84 9.96 1.07
CA ILE A 139 25.80 11.05 1.18
C ILE A 139 25.09 12.37 0.87
N SER A 140 24.28 12.43 -0.18
CA SER A 140 23.49 13.62 -0.53
C SER A 140 22.50 14.02 0.58
N GLU A 141 21.83 13.06 1.21
CA GLU A 141 20.91 13.30 2.33
C GLU A 141 21.68 13.80 3.56
N ALA A 142 22.81 13.17 3.88
CA ALA A 142 23.67 13.60 4.99
C ALA A 142 24.21 15.02 4.75
N ARG A 143 24.63 15.34 3.52
CA ARG A 143 25.08 16.68 3.14
C ARG A 143 23.96 17.71 3.28
N ALA A 144 22.76 17.43 2.76
CA ALA A 144 21.61 18.32 2.90
C ALA A 144 21.27 18.59 4.37
N ASN A 145 21.26 17.55 5.21
CA ASN A 145 21.02 17.69 6.64
C ASN A 145 22.10 18.50 7.37
N VAL A 146 23.36 18.40 6.94
CA VAL A 146 24.44 19.20 7.56
C VAL A 146 24.38 20.65 7.09
N ALA A 147 24.13 20.89 5.81
CA ALA A 147 23.94 22.23 5.25
C ALA A 147 22.80 22.99 5.96
N GLU A 148 21.68 22.30 6.24
CA GLU A 148 20.57 22.88 7.01
C GLU A 148 20.96 23.25 8.46
N ARG A 149 21.91 22.55 9.07
CA ARG A 149 22.28 22.74 10.49
C ARG A 149 23.43 23.71 10.72
N LEU A 150 24.34 23.87 9.76
CA LEU A 150 25.58 24.63 9.95
C LEU A 150 25.68 25.92 9.10
N GLY A 151 24.86 26.09 8.07
CA GLY A 151 25.03 27.20 7.12
C GLY A 151 26.33 27.09 6.30
N SER A 152 26.66 28.12 5.51
CA SER A 152 27.70 28.05 4.46
C SER A 152 29.11 27.71 4.97
N GLU A 153 29.48 28.11 6.19
CA GLU A 153 30.81 27.80 6.78
C GLU A 153 30.98 26.33 7.16
N GLY A 154 29.88 25.60 7.36
CA GLY A 154 29.89 24.17 7.66
C GLY A 154 30.08 23.30 6.42
N ASP A 155 29.54 23.75 5.29
CA ASP A 155 29.60 23.03 4.01
C ASP A 155 31.04 23.00 3.46
N ASP A 156 31.76 24.12 3.50
CA ASP A 156 33.14 24.22 3.03
C ASP A 156 34.09 23.27 3.79
N LYS A 157 33.93 23.18 5.12
CA LYS A 157 34.72 22.26 5.96
C LYS A 157 34.39 20.80 5.70
N LEU A 158 33.14 20.50 5.35
CA LEU A 158 32.70 19.14 5.06
C LEU A 158 33.23 18.66 3.72
N ASP A 159 33.24 19.54 2.72
CA ASP A 159 33.85 19.27 1.42
C ASP A 159 35.37 19.12 1.53
N GLU A 160 36.04 19.92 2.36
CA GLU A 160 37.47 19.76 2.66
C GLU A 160 37.77 18.39 3.31
N LEU A 161 36.98 17.97 4.30
CA LEU A 161 37.12 16.67 4.96
C LEU A 161 36.83 15.49 4.02
N MET A 162 35.81 15.60 3.16
CA MET A 162 35.46 14.57 2.18
C MET A 162 36.55 14.43 1.11
N ASN A 163 37.06 15.55 0.59
CA ASN A 163 38.15 15.54 -0.38
C ASN A 163 39.43 14.95 0.22
N LYS A 164 39.71 15.25 1.49
CA LYS A 164 40.85 14.67 2.21
C LYS A 164 40.71 13.16 2.36
N LEU A 165 39.53 12.66 2.76
CA LEU A 165 39.25 11.22 2.86
C LEU A 165 39.39 10.49 1.52
N ILE A 166 38.89 11.08 0.43
CA ILE A 166 39.04 10.52 -0.93
C ILE A 166 40.53 10.45 -1.31
N SER A 167 41.28 11.53 -1.08
CA SER A 167 42.72 11.59 -1.38
C SER A 167 43.57 10.63 -0.54
N GLU A 168 43.10 10.26 0.66
CA GLU A 168 43.76 9.28 1.51
C GLU A 168 43.42 7.84 1.10
N SER A 169 42.21 7.60 0.56
CA SER A 169 41.84 6.28 0.03
C SER A 169 42.53 5.93 -1.29
N ASP A 170 42.88 6.91 -2.12
CA ASP A 170 43.58 6.71 -3.39
C ASP A 170 45.10 6.51 -3.23
N LYS A 171 45.64 6.73 -2.02
CA LYS A 171 47.08 6.57 -1.69
C LYS A 171 47.46 5.16 -1.21
N LYS A 172 46.54 4.20 -1.26
CA LYS A 172 46.72 2.83 -0.75
C LYS A 172 46.47 1.80 -1.82
#